data_AF-A0A8S3GZP5-F1
#
_entry.id   AF-A0A8S3GZP5-F1
#
_cell.length_a   1.000
_cell.length_b   1.000
_cell.length_c   1.000
_cell.angle_alpha   90.00
_cell.angle_beta   90.00
_cell.angle_gamma   90.00
#
_symmetry.space_group_name_H-M   'P 1'
#
loop_
_entity.id
_entity.type
_entity.pdbx_description
1 polymer ?
#
loop_
_entity_poly.entity_id
_entity_poly.type
_entity_poly.pdbx_seq_one_letter_code
_entity_poly.pdbx_strand_id
1 'polypeptide(L)'
;VIKRKAVMEDLDKVEPAVQEAQQAVKSIKKQNLVEIKNLNNPPQGVKLTLESICLLLGEETTDWKSIRSIIMRENFISTIVNFNTDDVTPSIAHKMKTKYINNPDYSYDKVNRASVACGPLVKWAIAQLTYADMLGKVEPLRNELKSLEKEAEQKVADMQKTNDLIATLETSIAQYKTEYADLISAAQAIKIDLSQVESKVERSIALIKNLSLEKMRWETTSENYQTQLATLIGDGFLISTFLAYTGYFDQMTRQILFQQWQSYFDKAKIPYKNDLARVEYVSSADERLRWETNMLPSDDLCRENAVMLKRFTRYPLVIDPSGQALEFLYREYQEKNIVQTR
;
A
#
# COMPACT_ATOMS: atom_id res chain seq x y z
N VAL A 1 -37.51 -20.00 12.01
CA VAL A 1 -38.13 -21.34 11.74
C VAL A 1 -38.69 -22.00 13.00
N ILE A 2 -37.92 -22.17 14.09
CA ILE A 2 -38.38 -22.86 15.32
C ILE A 2 -39.56 -22.15 16.00
N LYS A 3 -39.48 -20.82 16.18
CA LYS A 3 -40.57 -20.02 16.78
C LYS A 3 -41.87 -20.05 15.96
N ARG A 4 -41.76 -20.07 14.63
CA ARG A 4 -42.93 -20.11 13.72
C ARG A 4 -43.72 -21.41 13.86
N LYS A 5 -43.02 -22.56 13.96
CA LYS A 5 -43.66 -23.85 14.19
C LYS A 5 -44.35 -23.92 15.56
N ALA A 6 -43.66 -23.47 16.61
CA ALA A 6 -44.22 -23.47 17.96
C ALA A 6 -45.49 -22.62 18.08
N VAL A 7 -45.51 -21.43 17.48
CA VAL A 7 -46.66 -20.51 17.53
C VAL A 7 -47.88 -21.05 16.75
N MET A 8 -47.67 -21.79 15.67
CA MET A 8 -48.77 -22.44 14.92
C MET A 8 -49.26 -23.73 15.60
N GLU A 9 -48.35 -24.54 16.14
CA GLU A 9 -48.69 -25.75 16.90
C GLU A 9 -49.53 -25.46 18.14
N ASP A 10 -49.36 -24.29 18.75
CA ASP A 10 -50.11 -23.90 19.95
C ASP A 10 -51.54 -23.42 19.64
N LEU A 11 -51.80 -22.87 18.45
CA LEU A 11 -53.16 -22.60 17.95
C LEU A 11 -53.88 -23.89 17.53
N ASP A 12 -53.18 -24.75 16.79
CA ASP A 12 -53.74 -26.00 16.23
C ASP A 12 -54.20 -26.99 17.31
N LYS A 13 -53.67 -26.90 18.54
CA LYS A 13 -54.09 -27.74 19.68
C LYS A 13 -55.47 -27.36 20.23
N VAL A 14 -55.90 -26.11 20.07
CA VAL A 14 -57.10 -25.59 20.76
C VAL A 14 -58.31 -25.48 19.84
N GLU A 15 -58.08 -25.24 18.55
CA GLU A 15 -59.12 -25.25 17.52
C GLU A 15 -60.02 -26.51 17.51
N PRO A 16 -59.49 -27.75 17.59
CA PRO A 16 -60.33 -28.95 17.60
C PRO A 16 -61.21 -29.06 18.85
N ALA A 17 -60.73 -28.60 20.02
CA ALA A 17 -61.49 -28.62 21.27
C ALA A 17 -62.70 -27.68 21.23
N VAL A 18 -62.59 -26.54 20.53
CA VAL A 18 -63.69 -25.61 20.30
C VAL A 18 -64.73 -26.18 19.35
N GLN A 19 -64.28 -26.78 18.23
CA GLN A 19 -65.17 -27.40 17.25
C GLN A 19 -65.96 -28.57 17.85
N GLU A 20 -65.30 -29.42 18.64
CA GLU A 20 -65.93 -30.53 19.35
C GLU A 20 -67.01 -30.01 20.34
N ALA A 21 -66.71 -28.95 21.08
CA ALA A 21 -67.65 -28.37 22.02
C ALA A 21 -68.84 -27.67 21.32
N GLN A 22 -68.63 -27.00 20.19
CA GLN A 22 -69.70 -26.43 19.37
C GLN A 22 -70.63 -27.51 18.79
N GLN A 23 -70.07 -28.62 18.32
CA GLN A 23 -70.85 -29.77 17.84
C GLN A 23 -71.69 -30.40 18.97
N ALA A 24 -71.11 -30.51 20.18
CA ALA A 24 -71.83 -31.00 21.35
C ALA A 24 -73.01 -30.08 21.72
N VAL A 25 -72.86 -28.75 21.62
CA VAL A 25 -73.95 -27.79 21.83
C VAL A 25 -75.02 -27.89 20.73
N LYS A 26 -74.62 -28.07 19.48
CA LYS A 26 -75.55 -28.27 18.34
C LYS A 26 -76.40 -29.54 18.48
N SER A 27 -75.89 -30.55 19.18
CA SER A 27 -76.57 -31.83 19.42
C SER A 27 -77.62 -31.80 20.55
N ILE A 28 -77.76 -30.68 21.27
CA ILE A 28 -78.75 -30.53 22.35
C ILE A 28 -80.18 -30.58 21.77
N LYS A 29 -80.95 -31.58 22.20
CA LYS A 29 -82.37 -31.70 21.81
C LYS A 29 -83.20 -30.57 22.41
N LYS A 30 -84.07 -29.95 21.60
CA LYS A 30 -84.98 -28.86 22.03
C LYS A 30 -85.83 -29.24 23.25
N GLN A 31 -86.19 -30.52 23.40
CA GLN A 31 -86.93 -31.04 24.57
C GLN A 31 -86.19 -30.83 25.89
N ASN A 32 -84.87 -31.03 25.93
CA ASN A 32 -84.06 -30.88 27.14
C ASN A 32 -83.93 -29.40 27.57
N LEU A 33 -84.02 -28.45 26.62
CA LEU A 33 -84.09 -27.02 26.91
C LEU A 33 -85.47 -26.60 27.44
N VAL A 34 -86.53 -27.30 27.00
CA VAL A 34 -87.91 -27.10 27.51
C VAL A 34 -88.07 -27.65 28.93
N GLU A 35 -87.32 -28.68 29.32
CA GLU A 35 -87.28 -29.19 30.70
C GLU A 35 -86.68 -28.16 31.66
N ILE A 36 -85.56 -27.53 31.30
CA ILE A 36 -84.94 -26.46 32.07
C ILE A 36 -85.88 -25.24 32.17
N LYS A 37 -86.65 -24.96 31.10
CA LYS A 37 -87.65 -23.88 31.03
C LYS A 37 -88.76 -24.03 32.08
N ASN A 38 -89.12 -25.23 32.52
CA ASN A 38 -90.26 -25.48 33.42
C ASN A 38 -89.86 -25.54 34.90
N LEU A 39 -88.58 -25.33 35.23
CA LEU A 39 -88.09 -25.28 36.61
C LEU A 39 -88.43 -23.93 37.26
N ASN A 40 -89.29 -23.95 38.28
CA ASN A 40 -89.58 -22.76 39.10
C ASN A 40 -88.38 -22.36 39.97
N ASN A 41 -87.53 -23.31 40.36
CA ASN A 41 -86.27 -23.08 41.07
C ASN A 41 -85.18 -24.05 40.55
N PRO A 42 -84.23 -23.59 39.72
CA PRO A 42 -83.22 -24.47 39.12
C PRO A 42 -82.16 -24.90 40.15
N PRO A 43 -81.59 -26.12 40.01
CA PRO A 43 -80.40 -26.50 40.76
C PRO A 43 -79.26 -25.50 40.55
N GLN A 44 -78.44 -25.29 41.58
CA GLN A 44 -77.37 -24.29 41.57
C GLN A 44 -76.42 -24.44 40.37
N GLY A 45 -76.08 -25.68 39.98
CA GLY A 45 -75.26 -25.96 38.79
C GLY A 45 -75.91 -25.56 37.46
N VAL A 46 -77.24 -25.60 37.35
CA VAL A 46 -77.95 -25.14 36.13
C VAL A 46 -78.02 -23.62 36.07
N LYS A 47 -78.21 -22.97 37.22
CA LYS A 47 -78.22 -21.50 37.30
C LYS A 47 -76.86 -20.89 36.95
N LEU A 48 -75.77 -21.40 37.55
CA LEU A 48 -74.41 -20.90 37.32
C LEU A 48 -73.96 -21.07 35.86
N THR A 49 -74.42 -22.13 35.20
CA THR A 49 -74.05 -22.43 33.81
C THR A 49 -74.74 -21.52 32.83
N LEU A 50 -76.04 -21.31 32.99
CA LEU A 50 -76.77 -20.35 32.17
C LEU A 50 -76.32 -18.91 32.41
N GLU A 51 -76.00 -18.54 33.64
CA GLU A 51 -75.43 -17.23 33.99
C GLU A 51 -74.06 -17.03 33.31
N SER A 52 -73.19 -18.04 33.32
CA SER A 52 -71.87 -17.98 32.67
C SER A 52 -71.94 -17.86 31.15
N ILE A 53 -72.94 -18.48 30.51
CA ILE A 53 -73.16 -18.38 29.06
C ILE A 53 -73.72 -17.01 28.71
N CYS A 54 -74.65 -16.48 29.49
CA CYS A 54 -75.16 -15.11 29.30
C CYS A 54 -74.03 -14.08 29.44
N LEU A 55 -73.10 -14.30 30.37
CA LEU A 55 -71.90 -13.48 30.53
C LEU A 55 -70.94 -13.57 29.33
N LEU A 56 -70.74 -14.76 28.74
CA LEU A 56 -69.96 -14.91 27.50
C LEU A 56 -70.64 -14.26 26.29
N LEU A 57 -71.97 -14.27 26.24
CA LEU A 57 -72.77 -13.61 25.20
C LEU A 57 -72.90 -12.08 25.40
N GLY A 58 -72.27 -11.51 26.44
CA GLY A 58 -72.29 -10.07 26.72
C GLY A 58 -73.55 -9.54 27.42
N GLU A 59 -74.48 -10.41 27.83
CA GLU A 59 -75.73 -10.07 28.51
C GLU A 59 -75.66 -10.44 30.01
N GLU A 60 -74.94 -9.62 30.80
CA GLU A 60 -74.71 -9.86 32.24
C GLU A 60 -76.02 -9.72 33.04
N THR A 61 -76.65 -10.86 33.39
CA THR A 61 -77.87 -10.88 34.20
C THR A 61 -77.81 -11.98 35.27
N THR A 62 -78.13 -11.64 36.51
CA THR A 62 -78.16 -12.58 37.66
C THR A 62 -79.59 -13.02 38.02
N ASP A 63 -80.59 -12.37 37.43
CA ASP A 63 -82.00 -12.65 37.65
C ASP A 63 -82.46 -13.82 36.76
N TRP A 64 -83.07 -14.83 37.38
CA TRP A 64 -83.52 -16.05 36.70
C TRP A 64 -84.58 -15.74 35.63
N LYS A 65 -85.40 -14.71 35.83
CA LYS A 65 -86.39 -14.27 34.84
C LYS A 65 -85.72 -13.78 33.55
N SER A 66 -84.61 -13.03 33.66
CA SER A 66 -83.85 -12.52 32.52
C SER A 66 -83.09 -13.63 31.81
N ILE A 67 -82.42 -14.51 32.57
CA ILE A 67 -81.74 -15.71 32.03
C ILE A 67 -82.73 -16.60 31.26
N ARG A 68 -83.94 -16.79 31.80
CA ARG A 68 -85.01 -17.56 31.14
C ARG A 68 -85.45 -16.93 29.82
N SER A 69 -85.53 -15.60 29.75
CA SER A 69 -85.87 -14.88 28.51
C SER A 69 -84.81 -15.05 27.41
N ILE A 70 -83.53 -15.07 27.79
CA ILE A 70 -82.40 -15.23 26.86
C ILE A 70 -82.37 -16.65 26.27
N ILE A 71 -82.65 -17.66 27.08
CA ILE A 71 -82.76 -19.07 26.64
C ILE A 71 -84.01 -19.30 25.78
N MET A 72 -85.06 -18.49 25.97
CA MET A 72 -86.31 -18.58 25.19
C MET A 72 -86.17 -18.08 23.75
N ARG A 73 -85.08 -17.40 23.40
CA ARG A 73 -84.87 -16.93 22.03
C ARG A 73 -84.64 -18.15 21.11
N GLU A 74 -85.37 -18.22 20.01
CA GLU A 74 -85.28 -19.34 19.06
C GLU A 74 -83.87 -19.51 18.47
N ASN A 75 -83.06 -18.44 18.50
CA ASN A 75 -81.69 -18.39 17.99
C ASN A 75 -80.61 -18.66 19.06
N PHE A 76 -80.94 -18.99 20.31
CA PHE A 76 -79.96 -19.16 21.39
C PHE A 76 -78.82 -20.15 21.03
N ILE A 77 -79.16 -21.34 20.51
CA ILE A 77 -78.16 -22.35 20.10
C ILE A 77 -77.35 -21.88 18.88
N SER A 78 -77.96 -21.19 17.91
CA SER A 78 -77.24 -20.66 16.76
C SER A 78 -76.26 -19.54 17.13
N THR A 79 -76.59 -18.72 18.14
CA THR A 79 -75.70 -17.67 18.65
C THR A 79 -74.47 -18.25 19.33
N ILE A 80 -74.61 -19.40 20.01
CA ILE A 80 -73.50 -20.10 20.68
C ILE A 80 -72.59 -20.81 19.67
N VAL A 81 -73.17 -21.43 18.63
CA VAL A 81 -72.42 -22.13 17.59
C VAL A 81 -71.64 -21.14 16.70
N ASN A 82 -72.21 -19.97 16.40
CA ASN A 82 -71.59 -18.94 15.57
C ASN A 82 -70.90 -17.84 16.39
N PHE A 83 -70.63 -18.09 17.67
CA PHE A 83 -70.00 -17.10 18.54
C PHE A 83 -68.58 -16.80 18.08
N ASN A 84 -68.25 -15.52 17.93
CA ASN A 84 -66.91 -15.10 17.60
C ASN A 84 -66.07 -15.02 18.88
N THR A 85 -65.00 -15.81 18.94
CA THR A 85 -64.04 -15.83 20.04
C THR A 85 -63.35 -14.48 20.28
N ASP A 86 -63.29 -13.62 19.25
CA ASP A 86 -62.70 -12.28 19.32
C ASP A 86 -63.55 -11.30 20.16
N ASP A 87 -64.84 -11.57 20.33
CA ASP A 87 -65.75 -10.73 21.11
C ASP A 87 -65.56 -10.92 22.63
N VAL A 88 -64.79 -11.93 23.05
CA VAL A 88 -64.44 -12.18 24.45
C VAL A 88 -63.38 -11.16 24.90
N THR A 89 -63.84 -10.04 25.43
CA THR A 89 -62.92 -9.07 26.04
C THR A 89 -62.19 -9.66 27.26
N PRO A 90 -60.95 -9.20 27.57
CA PRO A 90 -60.20 -9.65 28.75
C PRO A 90 -60.97 -9.52 30.08
N SER A 91 -61.87 -8.54 30.16
CA SER A 91 -62.76 -8.31 31.31
C SER A 91 -63.77 -9.45 31.48
N ILE A 92 -64.40 -9.90 30.39
CA ILE A 92 -65.34 -11.04 30.39
C ILE A 92 -64.60 -12.33 30.74
N ALA A 93 -63.44 -12.57 30.13
CA ALA A 93 -62.61 -13.74 30.42
C ALA A 93 -62.17 -13.82 31.90
N HIS A 94 -61.79 -12.68 32.49
CA HIS A 94 -61.38 -12.62 33.90
C HIS A 94 -62.56 -12.87 34.86
N LYS A 95 -63.72 -12.24 34.61
CA LYS A 95 -64.95 -12.49 35.38
C LYS A 95 -65.40 -13.95 35.29
N MET A 96 -65.30 -14.56 34.11
CA MET A 96 -65.70 -15.93 33.89
C MET A 96 -64.77 -16.92 34.64
N LYS A 97 -63.45 -16.68 34.60
CA LYS A 97 -62.45 -17.47 35.37
C LYS A 97 -62.66 -17.36 36.88
N THR A 98 -62.81 -16.15 37.39
CA THR A 98 -62.88 -15.88 38.84
C THR A 98 -64.20 -16.32 39.47
N LYS A 99 -65.34 -16.13 38.79
CA LYS A 99 -66.68 -16.36 39.34
C LYS A 99 -67.23 -17.77 39.05
N TYR A 100 -66.84 -18.39 37.94
CA TYR A 100 -67.41 -19.67 37.52
C TYR A 100 -66.37 -20.79 37.42
N ILE A 101 -65.30 -20.66 36.64
CA ILE A 101 -64.34 -21.77 36.44
C ILE A 101 -63.59 -22.17 37.71
N ASN A 102 -63.27 -21.21 38.58
CA ASN A 102 -62.61 -21.49 39.86
C ASN A 102 -63.57 -22.08 40.92
N ASN A 103 -64.87 -22.16 40.62
CA ASN A 103 -65.85 -22.74 41.54
C ASN A 103 -65.85 -24.28 41.40
N PRO A 104 -65.60 -25.05 42.48
CA PRO A 104 -65.61 -26.52 42.44
C PRO A 104 -66.93 -27.14 41.98
N ASP A 105 -68.03 -26.39 41.99
CA ASP A 105 -69.36 -26.85 41.55
C ASP A 105 -69.64 -26.59 40.06
N TYR A 106 -68.73 -25.89 39.36
CA TYR A 106 -68.79 -25.61 37.93
C TYR A 106 -67.87 -26.57 37.16
N SER A 107 -68.23 -27.85 37.12
CA SER A 107 -67.53 -28.88 36.35
C SER A 107 -68.50 -29.61 35.44
N TYR A 108 -68.02 -30.03 34.27
CA TYR A 108 -68.79 -30.81 33.30
C TYR A 108 -69.51 -31.98 33.97
N ASP A 109 -68.82 -32.76 34.80
CA ASP A 109 -69.39 -33.97 35.42
C ASP A 109 -70.48 -33.67 36.45
N LYS A 110 -70.35 -32.56 37.20
CA LYS A 110 -71.35 -32.16 38.21
C LYS A 110 -72.58 -31.54 37.56
N VAL A 111 -72.37 -30.70 36.55
CA VAL A 111 -73.45 -30.02 35.82
C VAL A 111 -74.21 -31.01 34.94
N ASN A 112 -73.54 -31.94 34.29
CA ASN A 112 -74.17 -32.94 33.43
C ASN A 112 -75.07 -33.90 34.23
N ARG A 113 -74.72 -34.20 35.50
CA ARG A 113 -75.59 -34.93 36.44
C ARG A 113 -76.84 -34.15 36.83
N ALA A 114 -76.76 -32.82 36.92
CA ALA A 114 -77.88 -31.95 37.26
C ALA A 114 -78.78 -31.64 36.05
N SER A 115 -78.20 -31.54 34.85
CA SER A 115 -78.92 -31.41 33.58
C SER A 115 -78.07 -31.84 32.40
N VAL A 116 -78.60 -32.79 31.62
CA VAL A 116 -77.98 -33.32 30.40
C VAL A 116 -77.80 -32.25 29.31
N ALA A 117 -78.62 -31.19 29.32
CA ALA A 117 -78.49 -30.08 28.38
C ALA A 117 -77.45 -29.02 28.80
N CYS A 118 -77.15 -28.90 30.10
CA CYS A 118 -76.18 -27.91 30.59
C CYS A 118 -74.72 -28.38 30.50
N GLY A 119 -74.46 -29.69 30.47
CA GLY A 119 -73.11 -30.24 30.34
C GLY A 119 -72.34 -29.75 29.09
N PRO A 120 -72.88 -29.92 27.86
CA PRO A 120 -72.23 -29.46 26.65
C PRO A 120 -71.97 -27.95 26.61
N LEU A 121 -72.85 -27.15 27.23
CA LEU A 121 -72.70 -25.70 27.30
C LEU A 121 -71.52 -25.27 28.19
N VAL A 122 -71.24 -26.01 29.26
CA VAL A 122 -70.04 -25.79 30.10
C VAL A 122 -68.77 -26.14 29.36
N LYS A 123 -68.76 -27.27 28.64
CA LYS A 123 -67.60 -27.68 27.83
C LYS A 123 -67.28 -26.63 26.76
N TRP A 124 -68.31 -26.07 26.13
CA TRP A 124 -68.17 -24.96 25.18
C TRP A 124 -67.63 -23.69 25.85
N ALA A 125 -68.20 -23.27 26.98
CA ALA A 125 -67.76 -22.08 27.69
C ALA A 125 -66.27 -22.15 28.11
N ILE A 126 -65.81 -23.32 28.56
CA ILE A 126 -64.40 -23.58 28.89
C ILE A 126 -63.52 -23.54 27.63
N ALA A 127 -63.92 -24.24 26.55
CA ALA A 127 -63.17 -24.28 25.30
C ALA A 127 -63.00 -22.89 24.66
N GLN A 128 -64.04 -22.06 24.69
CA GLN A 128 -64.04 -20.69 24.19
C GLN A 128 -63.05 -19.80 24.94
N LEU A 129 -62.98 -19.91 26.28
CA LEU A 129 -62.01 -19.15 27.06
C LEU A 129 -60.57 -19.62 26.87
N THR A 130 -60.35 -20.93 26.73
CA THR A 130 -59.00 -21.46 26.44
C THR A 130 -58.49 -20.99 25.09
N TYR A 131 -59.39 -20.89 24.10
CA TYR A 131 -59.05 -20.36 22.78
C TYR A 131 -58.77 -18.86 22.81
N ALA A 132 -59.59 -18.06 23.50
CA ALA A 132 -59.36 -16.62 23.65
C ALA A 132 -58.04 -16.28 24.37
N ASP A 133 -57.66 -17.04 25.40
CA ASP A 133 -56.38 -16.88 26.11
C ASP A 133 -55.17 -17.20 25.21
N MET A 134 -55.29 -18.24 24.38
CA MET A 134 -54.24 -18.64 23.43
C MET A 134 -54.13 -17.69 22.24
N LEU A 135 -55.26 -17.22 21.71
CA LEU A 135 -55.29 -16.23 20.64
C LEU A 135 -54.62 -14.92 21.08
N GLY A 136 -54.89 -14.46 22.31
CA GLY A 136 -54.25 -13.27 22.89
C GLY A 136 -52.73 -13.39 23.07
N LYS A 137 -52.20 -14.62 23.21
CA LYS A 137 -50.74 -14.87 23.29
C LYS A 137 -50.09 -15.02 21.92
N VAL A 138 -50.81 -15.59 20.95
CA VAL A 138 -50.26 -15.94 19.64
C VAL A 138 -50.29 -14.77 18.67
N GLU A 139 -51.32 -13.93 18.69
CA GLU A 139 -51.44 -12.78 17.79
C GLU A 139 -50.27 -11.77 17.89
N PRO A 140 -49.80 -11.35 19.08
CA PRO A 140 -48.62 -10.48 19.17
C PRO A 140 -47.35 -11.17 18.66
N LEU A 141 -47.17 -12.47 18.95
CA LEU A 141 -46.03 -13.25 18.46
C LEU A 141 -46.04 -13.40 16.94
N ARG A 142 -47.23 -13.52 16.33
CA ARG A 142 -47.39 -13.61 14.87
C ARG A 142 -47.06 -12.29 14.19
N ASN A 143 -47.47 -11.17 14.76
CA ASN A 143 -47.15 -9.84 14.24
C ASN A 143 -45.67 -9.51 14.38
N GLU A 144 -45.06 -9.84 15.52
CA GLU A 144 -43.61 -9.70 15.74
C GLU A 144 -42.81 -10.61 14.78
N LEU A 145 -43.27 -11.84 14.53
CA LEU A 145 -42.60 -12.74 13.61
C LEU A 145 -42.66 -12.23 12.16
N LYS A 146 -43.79 -11.65 11.73
CA LYS A 146 -43.92 -11.00 10.42
C LYS A 146 -43.00 -9.78 10.28
N SER A 147 -42.90 -8.93 11.31
CA SER A 147 -42.01 -7.76 11.26
C SER A 147 -40.54 -8.19 11.19
N LEU A 148 -40.15 -9.18 12.00
CA LEU A 148 -38.80 -9.73 12.01
C LEU A 148 -38.44 -10.45 10.70
N GLU A 149 -39.37 -11.19 10.08
CA GLU A 149 -39.15 -11.81 8.76
C GLU A 149 -38.90 -10.72 7.69
N LYS A 150 -39.69 -9.64 7.70
CA LYS A 150 -39.50 -8.50 6.77
C LYS A 150 -38.17 -7.77 6.99
N GLU A 151 -37.79 -7.53 8.24
CA GLU A 151 -36.49 -6.93 8.58
C GLU A 151 -35.33 -7.84 8.16
N ALA A 152 -35.46 -9.15 8.37
CA ALA A 152 -34.43 -10.11 7.94
C ALA A 152 -34.27 -10.11 6.42
N GLU A 153 -35.35 -10.09 5.65
CA GLU A 153 -35.31 -9.99 4.19
C GLU A 153 -34.60 -8.70 3.73
N GLN A 154 -34.91 -7.56 4.34
CA GLN A 154 -34.24 -6.29 4.05
C GLN A 154 -32.74 -6.36 4.36
N LYS A 155 -32.36 -6.91 5.52
CA LYS A 155 -30.96 -7.05 5.91
C LYS A 155 -30.19 -8.01 4.99
N VAL A 156 -30.82 -9.08 4.51
CA VAL A 156 -30.21 -9.98 3.52
C VAL A 156 -29.98 -9.25 2.19
N ALA A 157 -30.94 -8.46 1.73
CA ALA A 157 -30.79 -7.67 0.51
C ALA A 157 -29.69 -6.59 0.64
N ASP A 158 -29.61 -5.92 1.79
CA ASP A 158 -28.56 -4.93 2.05
C ASP A 158 -27.17 -5.59 2.17
N MET A 159 -27.10 -6.78 2.77
CA MET A 159 -25.88 -7.58 2.86
C MET A 159 -25.39 -7.99 1.46
N GLN A 160 -26.30 -8.39 0.55
CA GLN A 160 -25.93 -8.70 -0.83
C GLN A 160 -25.36 -7.48 -1.55
N LYS A 161 -26.05 -6.33 -1.49
CA LYS A 161 -25.55 -5.08 -2.10
C LYS A 161 -24.19 -4.66 -1.58
N THR A 162 -23.96 -4.80 -0.27
CA THR A 162 -22.66 -4.47 0.33
C THR A 162 -21.57 -5.45 -0.09
N ASN A 163 -21.87 -6.76 -0.18
CA ASN A 163 -20.91 -7.74 -0.71
C ASN A 163 -20.59 -7.49 -2.19
N ASP A 164 -21.58 -7.14 -3.02
CA ASP A 164 -21.35 -6.81 -4.43
C ASP A 164 -20.48 -5.55 -4.56
N LEU A 165 -20.71 -4.54 -3.72
CA LEU A 165 -19.88 -3.35 -3.67
C LEU A 165 -18.44 -3.67 -3.23
N ILE A 166 -18.26 -4.54 -2.23
CA ILE A 166 -16.93 -5.00 -1.80
C ILE A 166 -16.22 -5.70 -2.96
N ALA A 167 -16.89 -6.62 -3.65
CA ALA A 167 -16.29 -7.36 -4.78
C ALA A 167 -15.85 -6.42 -5.92
N THR A 168 -16.68 -5.41 -6.26
CA THR A 168 -16.34 -4.43 -7.30
C THR A 168 -15.16 -3.54 -6.88
N LEU A 169 -15.10 -3.12 -5.62
CA LEU A 169 -13.99 -2.35 -5.06
C LEU A 169 -12.70 -3.17 -5.01
N GLU A 170 -12.76 -4.44 -4.59
CA GLU A 170 -11.60 -5.33 -4.58
C GLU A 170 -11.03 -5.53 -5.99
N THR A 171 -11.90 -5.69 -6.99
CA THR A 171 -11.50 -5.80 -8.40
C THR A 171 -10.80 -4.51 -8.87
N SER A 172 -11.35 -3.35 -8.53
CA SER A 172 -10.78 -2.04 -8.88
C SER A 172 -9.42 -1.82 -8.18
N ILE A 173 -9.31 -2.18 -6.90
CA ILE A 173 -8.06 -2.09 -6.13
C ILE A 173 -6.99 -3.00 -6.75
N ALA A 174 -7.35 -4.21 -7.20
CA ALA A 174 -6.41 -5.11 -7.86
C ALA A 174 -5.88 -4.50 -9.17
N GLN A 175 -6.75 -3.90 -9.98
CA GLN A 175 -6.37 -3.20 -11.21
C GLN A 175 -5.44 -2.01 -10.95
N TYR A 176 -5.79 -1.14 -9.99
CA TYR A 176 -4.94 0.00 -9.66
C TYR A 176 -3.59 -0.42 -9.08
N LYS A 177 -3.53 -1.52 -8.33
CA LYS A 177 -2.24 -2.06 -7.86
C LYS A 177 -1.35 -2.50 -9.01
N THR A 178 -1.91 -3.15 -10.05
CA THR A 178 -1.12 -3.56 -11.22
C THR A 178 -0.64 -2.35 -12.02
N GLU A 179 -1.53 -1.38 -12.31
CA GLU A 179 -1.15 -0.17 -13.04
C GLU A 179 -0.10 0.66 -12.29
N TYR A 180 -0.24 0.76 -10.97
CA TYR A 180 0.72 1.47 -10.12
C TYR A 180 2.10 0.79 -10.13
N ALA A 181 2.14 -0.54 -10.10
CA ALA A 181 3.39 -1.29 -10.20
C ALA A 181 4.09 -1.06 -11.56
N ASP A 182 3.31 -1.06 -12.65
CA ASP A 182 3.83 -0.81 -14.00
C ASP A 182 4.38 0.62 -14.14
N LEU A 183 3.64 1.62 -13.62
CA LEU A 183 4.06 3.02 -13.62
C LEU A 183 5.33 3.24 -12.80
N ILE A 184 5.44 2.61 -11.62
CA ILE A 184 6.67 2.68 -10.81
C ILE A 184 7.84 2.07 -11.57
N SER A 185 7.65 0.90 -12.18
CA SER A 185 8.70 0.22 -12.93
C SER A 185 9.19 1.08 -14.10
N ALA A 186 8.27 1.67 -14.87
CA ALA A 186 8.59 2.58 -15.95
C ALA A 186 9.34 3.85 -15.45
N ALA A 187 8.87 4.47 -14.36
CA ALA A 187 9.52 5.64 -13.78
C ALA A 187 10.94 5.30 -13.28
N GLN A 188 11.13 4.13 -12.70
CA GLN A 188 12.43 3.68 -12.22
C GLN A 188 13.40 3.36 -13.37
N ALA A 189 12.90 2.75 -14.46
CA ALA A 189 13.68 2.53 -15.68
C ALA A 189 14.16 3.86 -16.28
N ILE A 190 13.25 4.84 -16.45
CA ILE A 190 13.59 6.17 -16.94
C ILE A 190 14.63 6.86 -16.04
N LYS A 191 14.50 6.72 -14.71
CA LYS A 191 15.46 7.30 -13.75
C LYS A 191 16.85 6.69 -13.91
N ILE A 192 16.94 5.37 -14.13
CA ILE A 192 18.23 4.70 -14.37
C ILE A 192 18.83 5.20 -15.68
N ASP A 193 18.05 5.25 -16.76
CA ASP A 193 18.53 5.71 -18.07
C ASP A 193 19.02 7.16 -18.01
N LEU A 194 18.28 8.03 -17.31
CA LEU A 194 18.67 9.43 -17.10
C LEU A 194 20.01 9.54 -16.37
N SER A 195 20.23 8.73 -15.32
CA SER A 195 21.51 8.71 -14.60
C SER A 195 22.68 8.24 -15.48
N GLN A 196 22.42 7.27 -16.38
CA GLN A 196 23.44 6.78 -17.31
C GLN A 196 23.79 7.83 -18.38
N VAL A 197 22.79 8.53 -18.91
CA VAL A 197 22.99 9.61 -19.89
C VAL A 197 23.73 10.78 -19.24
N GLU A 198 23.35 11.17 -18.03
CA GLU A 198 24.02 12.23 -17.28
C GLU A 198 25.51 11.91 -17.07
N SER A 199 25.83 10.69 -16.61
CA SER A 199 27.21 10.23 -16.48
C SER A 199 27.97 10.18 -17.82
N LYS A 200 27.31 9.84 -18.93
CA LYS A 200 27.93 9.89 -20.27
C LYS A 200 28.21 11.33 -20.70
N VAL A 201 27.29 12.25 -20.44
CA VAL A 201 27.44 13.67 -20.76
C VAL A 201 28.58 14.28 -19.95
N GLU A 202 28.62 14.04 -18.64
CA GLU A 202 29.68 14.54 -17.77
C GLU A 202 31.07 14.07 -18.24
N ARG A 203 31.23 12.78 -18.53
CA ARG A 203 32.47 12.22 -19.09
C ARG A 203 32.84 12.87 -20.43
N SER A 204 31.86 13.10 -21.29
CA SER A 204 32.08 13.72 -22.61
C SER A 204 32.53 15.18 -22.48
N ILE A 205 31.91 15.95 -21.57
CA ILE A 205 32.30 17.34 -21.29
C ILE A 205 33.72 17.39 -20.73
N ALA A 206 34.04 16.52 -19.76
CA ALA A 206 35.38 16.44 -19.20
C ALA A 206 36.42 16.09 -20.29
N LEU A 207 36.10 15.15 -21.17
CA LEU A 207 36.97 14.77 -22.29
C LEU A 207 37.19 15.94 -23.26
N ILE A 208 36.13 16.66 -23.65
CA ILE A 208 36.23 17.82 -24.55
C ILE A 208 37.06 18.92 -23.91
N LYS A 209 36.89 19.17 -22.60
CA LYS A 209 37.68 20.15 -21.86
C LYS A 209 39.16 19.76 -21.83
N ASN A 210 39.48 18.50 -21.56
CA ASN A 210 40.87 18.05 -21.56
C ASN A 210 41.49 18.12 -22.96
N LEU A 211 40.72 17.75 -23.99
CA LEU A 211 41.17 17.83 -25.37
C LEU A 211 41.38 19.27 -25.84
N SER A 212 40.57 20.22 -25.37
CA SER A 212 40.74 21.63 -25.73
C SER A 212 41.99 22.24 -25.10
N LEU A 213 42.31 21.88 -23.85
CA LEU A 213 43.58 22.25 -23.20
C LEU A 213 44.77 21.67 -23.96
N GLU A 214 44.67 20.40 -24.35
CA GLU A 214 45.72 19.71 -25.09
C GLU A 214 45.92 20.30 -26.49
N LYS A 215 44.84 20.66 -27.17
CA LYS A 215 44.87 21.38 -28.44
C LYS A 215 45.64 22.70 -28.31
N MET A 216 45.33 23.53 -27.31
CA MET A 216 46.04 24.80 -27.10
C MET A 216 47.53 24.56 -26.83
N ARG A 217 47.87 23.53 -26.04
CA ARG A 217 49.27 23.14 -25.81
C ARG A 217 49.98 22.78 -27.11
N TRP A 218 49.36 22.00 -27.98
CA TRP A 218 49.91 21.63 -29.29
C TRP A 218 50.03 22.82 -30.22
N GLU A 219 49.07 23.74 -30.22
CA GLU A 219 49.14 24.98 -31.01
C GLU A 219 50.33 25.83 -30.57
N THR A 220 50.49 26.11 -29.27
CA THR A 220 51.66 26.84 -28.76
C THR A 220 52.98 26.12 -29.07
N THR A 221 53.00 24.79 -28.95
CA THR A 221 54.19 24.01 -29.29
C THR A 221 54.52 24.09 -30.79
N SER A 222 53.51 24.06 -31.65
CA SER A 222 53.66 24.22 -33.09
C SER A 222 54.18 25.61 -33.47
N GLU A 223 53.66 26.66 -32.86
CA GLU A 223 54.15 28.03 -33.04
C GLU A 223 55.61 28.16 -32.59
N ASN A 224 55.94 27.61 -31.41
CA ASN A 224 57.32 27.56 -30.93
C ASN A 224 58.24 26.83 -31.92
N TYR A 225 57.81 25.68 -32.47
CA TYR A 225 58.59 24.98 -33.50
C TYR A 225 58.79 25.81 -34.77
N GLN A 226 57.77 26.57 -35.19
CA GLN A 226 57.91 27.44 -36.35
C GLN A 226 58.94 28.55 -36.11
N THR A 227 58.97 29.14 -34.91
CA THR A 227 60.01 30.11 -34.54
C THR A 227 61.41 29.48 -34.48
N GLN A 228 61.53 28.27 -33.94
CA GLN A 228 62.79 27.53 -33.90
C GLN A 228 63.29 27.17 -35.31
N LEU A 229 62.40 26.77 -36.21
CA LEU A 229 62.75 26.48 -37.60
C LEU A 229 63.28 27.71 -38.33
N ALA A 230 62.73 28.89 -38.03
CA ALA A 230 63.18 30.15 -38.63
C ALA A 230 64.61 30.52 -38.21
N THR A 231 65.06 30.13 -37.01
CA THR A 231 66.41 30.44 -36.49
C THR A 231 67.38 29.26 -36.56
N LEU A 232 66.91 28.05 -36.93
CA LEU A 232 67.67 26.79 -36.86
C LEU A 232 69.05 26.86 -37.54
N ILE A 233 69.10 27.47 -38.73
CA ILE A 233 70.35 27.60 -39.49
C ILE A 233 71.34 28.49 -38.74
N GLY A 234 70.85 29.60 -38.19
CA GLY A 234 71.69 30.55 -37.46
C GLY A 234 72.21 29.97 -36.15
N ASP A 235 71.30 29.38 -35.37
CA ASP A 235 71.60 28.73 -34.09
C ASP A 235 72.58 27.57 -34.28
N GLY A 236 72.31 26.69 -35.25
CA GLY A 236 73.16 25.55 -35.57
C GLY A 236 74.57 25.98 -35.99
N PHE A 237 74.69 27.05 -36.79
CA PHE A 237 76.00 27.56 -37.18
C PHE A 237 76.76 28.13 -35.99
N LEU A 238 76.15 29.00 -35.16
CA LEU A 238 76.80 29.59 -33.98
C LEU A 238 77.29 28.53 -32.99
N ILE A 239 76.49 27.48 -32.80
CA ILE A 239 76.85 26.35 -31.95
C ILE A 239 77.97 25.51 -32.59
N SER A 240 77.93 25.30 -33.91
CA SER A 240 79.00 24.57 -34.61
C SER A 240 80.34 25.31 -34.55
N THR A 241 80.35 26.64 -34.69
CA THR A 241 81.56 27.45 -34.55
C THR A 241 82.06 27.47 -33.12
N PHE A 242 81.13 27.52 -32.15
CA PHE A 242 81.47 27.36 -30.74
C PHE A 242 82.18 26.03 -30.50
N LEU A 243 81.56 24.91 -30.84
CA LEU A 243 82.16 23.59 -30.64
C LEU A 243 83.48 23.42 -31.40
N ALA A 244 83.62 23.96 -32.61
CA ALA A 244 84.82 23.77 -33.42
C ALA A 244 86.03 24.58 -32.93
N TYR A 245 85.82 25.81 -32.43
CA TYR A 245 86.90 26.77 -32.23
C TYR A 245 87.13 27.21 -30.78
N THR A 246 86.17 27.03 -29.86
CA THR A 246 86.29 27.63 -28.51
C THR A 246 86.98 26.76 -27.47
N GLY A 247 87.19 25.46 -27.74
CA GLY A 247 87.69 24.51 -26.74
C GLY A 247 89.05 24.85 -26.12
N TYR A 248 89.94 25.53 -26.85
CA TYR A 248 91.25 25.95 -26.36
C TYR A 248 91.21 27.26 -25.52
N PHE A 249 90.15 28.05 -25.66
CA PHE A 249 90.07 29.38 -25.04
C PHE A 249 89.45 29.34 -23.64
N ASP A 250 89.82 30.32 -22.82
CA ASP A 250 89.24 30.58 -21.51
C ASP A 250 87.84 31.22 -21.62
N GLN A 251 87.07 31.17 -20.53
CA GLN A 251 85.67 31.61 -20.52
C GLN A 251 85.47 33.04 -21.06
N MET A 252 86.36 33.99 -20.72
CA MET A 252 86.26 35.38 -21.17
C MET A 252 86.43 35.48 -22.69
N THR A 253 87.46 34.85 -23.24
CA THR A 253 87.69 34.86 -24.69
C THR A 253 86.58 34.15 -25.44
N ARG A 254 86.00 33.07 -24.89
CA ARG A 254 84.83 32.40 -25.48
C ARG A 254 83.63 33.34 -25.61
N GLN A 255 83.35 34.14 -24.57
CA GLN A 255 82.26 35.11 -24.61
C GLN A 255 82.51 36.20 -25.66
N ILE A 256 83.74 36.73 -25.74
CA ILE A 256 84.11 37.75 -26.74
C ILE A 256 83.96 37.21 -28.16
N LEU A 257 84.46 36.00 -28.43
CA LEU A 257 84.33 35.36 -29.75
C LEU A 257 82.87 35.14 -30.13
N PHE A 258 82.04 34.67 -29.18
CA PHE A 258 80.63 34.44 -29.42
C PHE A 258 79.88 35.73 -29.76
N GLN A 259 80.14 36.82 -29.03
CA GLN A 259 79.57 38.14 -29.34
C GLN A 259 80.03 38.69 -30.69
N GLN A 260 81.29 38.49 -31.05
CA GLN A 260 81.79 38.87 -32.38
C GLN A 260 81.08 38.09 -33.49
N TRP A 261 80.88 36.79 -33.32
CA TRP A 261 80.13 35.97 -34.28
C TRP A 261 78.68 36.43 -34.42
N GLN A 262 77.99 36.74 -33.31
CA GLN A 262 76.66 37.34 -33.35
C GLN A 262 76.63 38.65 -34.15
N SER A 263 77.62 39.53 -33.96
CA SER A 263 77.73 40.77 -34.74
C SER A 263 77.92 40.52 -36.25
N TYR A 264 78.63 39.47 -36.65
CA TYR A 264 78.73 39.08 -38.07
C TYR A 264 77.40 38.56 -38.61
N PHE A 265 76.66 37.81 -37.81
CA PHE A 265 75.33 37.28 -38.16
C PHE A 265 74.33 38.42 -38.36
N ASP A 266 74.35 39.42 -37.48
CA ASP A 266 73.53 40.64 -37.62
C ASP A 266 73.81 41.37 -38.93
N LYS A 267 75.09 41.54 -39.28
CA LYS A 267 75.52 42.18 -40.54
C LYS A 267 75.08 41.36 -41.76
N ALA A 268 75.14 40.04 -41.66
CA ALA A 268 74.73 39.12 -42.71
C ALA A 268 73.21 38.91 -42.78
N LYS A 269 72.44 39.49 -41.83
CA LYS A 269 70.99 39.31 -41.69
C LYS A 269 70.56 37.85 -41.59
N ILE A 270 71.37 37.01 -40.94
CA ILE A 270 71.04 35.62 -40.67
C ILE A 270 70.21 35.58 -39.38
N PRO A 271 68.99 35.02 -39.38
CA PRO A 271 68.19 34.92 -38.17
C PRO A 271 68.79 33.91 -37.20
N TYR A 272 68.93 34.30 -35.94
CA TYR A 272 69.34 33.45 -34.83
C TYR A 272 68.61 33.89 -33.55
N LYS A 273 68.65 33.06 -32.50
CA LYS A 273 68.09 33.39 -31.20
C LYS A 273 69.04 34.29 -30.41
N ASN A 274 68.59 35.49 -30.05
CA ASN A 274 69.42 36.46 -29.30
C ASN A 274 69.96 35.91 -27.97
N ASP A 275 69.14 35.15 -27.25
CA ASP A 275 69.50 34.47 -26.00
C ASP A 275 69.67 32.96 -26.23
N LEU A 276 70.70 32.62 -27.01
CA LEU A 276 71.04 31.24 -27.31
C LEU A 276 71.84 30.64 -26.15
N ALA A 277 71.13 29.93 -25.27
CA ALA A 277 71.71 29.14 -24.19
C ALA A 277 72.53 27.97 -24.77
N ARG A 278 73.85 28.16 -24.85
CA ARG A 278 74.79 27.33 -25.62
C ARG A 278 74.81 25.87 -25.19
N VAL A 279 74.77 25.62 -23.88
CA VAL A 279 74.82 24.28 -23.30
C VAL A 279 73.46 23.58 -23.47
N GLU A 280 72.38 24.29 -23.17
CA GLU A 280 70.99 23.82 -23.23
C GLU A 280 70.57 23.46 -24.66
N TYR A 281 71.12 24.13 -25.66
CA TYR A 281 70.82 23.84 -27.06
C TYR A 281 71.33 22.47 -27.52
N VAL A 282 72.39 21.94 -26.90
CA VAL A 282 73.09 20.71 -27.32
C VAL A 282 73.08 19.59 -26.27
N SER A 283 72.46 19.83 -25.12
CA SER A 283 72.31 18.88 -24.02
C SER A 283 70.91 18.92 -23.44
N SER A 284 70.40 17.75 -23.02
CA SER A 284 69.12 17.69 -22.31
C SER A 284 69.27 18.06 -20.84
N ALA A 285 68.15 18.37 -20.17
CA ALA A 285 68.16 18.59 -18.72
C ALA A 285 68.67 17.36 -17.94
N ASP A 286 68.27 16.16 -18.36
CA ASP A 286 68.70 14.90 -17.74
C ASP A 286 70.21 14.68 -17.89
N GLU A 287 70.77 15.03 -19.04
CA GLU A 287 72.22 14.91 -19.28
C GLU A 287 73.01 15.84 -18.34
N ARG A 288 72.57 17.10 -18.21
CA ARG A 288 73.22 18.06 -17.30
C ARG A 288 73.11 17.62 -15.84
N LEU A 289 71.94 17.12 -15.43
CA LEU A 289 71.75 16.58 -14.07
C LEU A 289 72.63 15.35 -13.82
N ARG A 290 72.77 14.48 -14.81
CA ARG A 290 73.68 13.34 -14.75
C ARG A 290 75.12 13.79 -14.57
N TRP A 291 75.56 14.81 -15.31
CA TRP A 291 76.92 15.33 -15.17
C TRP A 291 77.20 15.86 -13.77
N GLU A 292 76.26 16.60 -13.19
CA GLU A 292 76.35 17.09 -11.80
C GLU A 292 76.41 15.92 -10.80
N THR A 293 75.60 14.88 -11.01
CA THR A 293 75.64 13.65 -10.19
C THR A 293 77.00 12.94 -10.30
N ASN A 294 77.64 13.03 -11.46
CA ASN A 294 78.95 12.48 -11.76
C ASN A 294 80.11 13.43 -11.39
N MET A 295 79.88 14.37 -10.47
CA MET A 295 80.88 15.30 -9.92
C MET A 295 81.42 16.34 -10.92
N LEU A 296 80.71 16.60 -12.03
CA LEU A 296 80.98 17.80 -12.82
C LEU A 296 80.51 19.05 -12.05
N PRO A 297 81.36 20.07 -11.88
CA PRO A 297 80.93 21.36 -11.38
C PRO A 297 79.78 21.98 -12.17
N SER A 298 78.94 22.74 -11.47
CA SER A 298 77.76 23.41 -12.03
C SER A 298 78.07 24.76 -12.68
N ASP A 299 79.33 25.13 -12.87
CA ASP A 299 79.70 26.37 -13.57
C ASP A 299 79.60 26.22 -15.08
N ASP A 300 79.44 27.35 -15.77
CA ASP A 300 79.22 27.38 -17.21
C ASP A 300 80.41 26.82 -17.99
N LEU A 301 81.65 27.07 -17.54
CA LEU A 301 82.84 26.59 -18.22
C LEU A 301 82.91 25.06 -18.18
N CYS A 302 82.66 24.45 -17.01
CA CYS A 302 82.62 22.99 -16.88
C CYS A 302 81.50 22.36 -17.71
N ARG A 303 80.30 22.97 -17.73
CA ARG A 303 79.19 22.50 -18.58
C ARG A 303 79.49 22.63 -20.07
N GLU A 304 80.08 23.74 -20.50
CA GLU A 304 80.55 23.93 -21.89
C GLU A 304 81.60 22.88 -22.27
N ASN A 305 82.55 22.60 -21.38
CA ASN A 305 83.59 21.60 -21.62
C ASN A 305 83.00 20.17 -21.67
N ALA A 306 82.03 19.84 -20.82
CA ALA A 306 81.34 18.54 -20.85
C ALA A 306 80.57 18.33 -22.16
N VAL A 307 79.91 19.39 -22.64
CA VAL A 307 79.28 19.41 -23.97
C VAL A 307 80.31 19.15 -25.07
N MET A 308 81.46 19.83 -25.04
CA MET A 308 82.53 19.61 -26.02
C MET A 308 83.03 18.18 -25.96
N LEU A 309 83.35 17.66 -24.77
CA LEU A 309 83.82 16.28 -24.57
C LEU A 309 82.88 15.24 -25.19
N LYS A 310 81.57 15.47 -25.10
CA LYS A 310 80.56 14.57 -25.62
C LYS A 310 80.29 14.72 -27.11
N ARG A 311 80.35 15.95 -27.65
CA ARG A 311 79.93 16.28 -29.02
C ARG A 311 81.10 16.40 -30.00
N PHE A 312 82.34 16.44 -29.54
CA PHE A 312 83.50 16.52 -30.43
C PHE A 312 83.63 15.25 -31.28
N THR A 313 83.98 15.43 -32.55
CA THR A 313 84.25 14.33 -33.48
C THR A 313 85.64 13.73 -33.33
N ARG A 314 86.58 14.52 -32.79
CA ARG A 314 87.97 14.10 -32.47
C ARG A 314 88.13 13.92 -30.97
N TYR A 315 89.18 13.24 -30.54
CA TYR A 315 89.51 13.11 -29.13
C TYR A 315 90.01 14.46 -28.57
N PRO A 316 89.28 15.11 -27.64
CA PRO A 316 89.73 16.35 -27.04
C PRO A 316 90.88 16.09 -26.06
N LEU A 317 91.88 16.97 -26.06
CA LEU A 317 92.92 16.98 -25.02
C LEU A 317 92.38 17.70 -23.79
N VAL A 318 92.29 16.99 -22.67
CA VAL A 318 91.84 17.57 -21.39
C VAL A 318 93.05 18.14 -20.66
N ILE A 319 93.04 19.46 -20.45
CA ILE A 319 94.02 20.16 -19.60
C ILE A 319 93.37 20.36 -18.25
N ASP A 320 93.74 19.52 -17.28
CA ASP A 320 93.15 19.54 -15.94
C ASP A 320 94.22 19.44 -14.85
N PRO A 321 94.73 20.60 -14.36
CA PRO A 321 95.67 20.63 -13.24
C PRO A 321 95.07 20.15 -11.91
N SER A 322 93.74 20.15 -11.78
CA SER A 322 93.03 19.84 -10.52
C SER A 322 92.70 18.35 -10.36
N GLY A 323 92.64 17.60 -11.46
CA GLY A 323 92.26 16.19 -11.49
C GLY A 323 90.74 15.93 -11.46
N GLN A 324 89.91 16.98 -11.42
CA GLN A 324 88.46 16.87 -11.35
C GLN A 324 87.82 16.29 -12.62
N ALA A 325 88.31 16.66 -13.79
CA ALA A 325 87.81 16.15 -15.07
C ALA A 325 88.06 14.64 -15.21
N LEU A 326 89.18 14.14 -14.64
CA LEU A 326 89.48 12.72 -14.60
C LEU A 326 88.43 11.94 -13.80
N GLU A 327 88.08 12.43 -12.61
CA GLU A 327 87.06 11.79 -11.76
C GLU A 327 85.68 11.79 -12.43
N PHE A 328 85.30 12.92 -13.04
CA PHE A 328 84.08 13.02 -13.83
C PHE A 328 84.04 11.99 -14.98
N LEU A 329 85.11 11.88 -15.78
CA LEU A 329 85.15 10.95 -16.91
C LEU A 329 85.07 9.49 -16.48
N TYR A 330 85.69 9.11 -15.36
CA TYR A 330 85.57 7.75 -14.82
C TYR A 330 84.15 7.41 -14.38
N ARG A 331 83.48 8.34 -13.69
CA ARG A 331 82.09 8.14 -13.23
C ARG A 331 81.11 8.14 -14.40
N GLU A 332 81.27 9.07 -15.34
CA GLU A 332 80.40 9.21 -16.52
C GLU A 332 80.49 8.01 -17.47
N TYR A 333 81.68 7.44 -17.64
CA TYR A 333 81.91 6.31 -18.53
C TYR A 333 82.22 4.99 -17.80
N GLN A 334 81.77 4.85 -16.55
CA GLN A 334 81.99 3.65 -15.73
C GLN A 334 81.52 2.34 -16.37
N GLU A 335 80.49 2.41 -17.22
CA GLU A 335 79.95 1.26 -17.97
C GLU A 335 80.85 0.84 -19.14
N LYS A 336 81.81 1.69 -19.53
CA LYS A 336 82.78 1.39 -20.60
C LYS A 336 84.07 0.87 -19.98
N ASN A 337 84.73 -0.07 -20.65
CA ASN A 337 86.04 -0.55 -20.25
C ASN A 337 87.11 0.53 -20.52
N ILE A 338 87.41 1.36 -19.51
CA ILE A 338 88.45 2.39 -19.58
C ILE A 338 89.79 1.79 -19.13
N VAL A 339 90.82 1.88 -19.97
CA VAL A 339 92.19 1.47 -19.63
C VAL A 339 93.05 2.72 -19.45
N GLN A 340 93.53 2.95 -18.22
CA GLN A 340 94.47 4.04 -17.93
C GLN A 340 95.89 3.59 -18.22
N THR A 341 96.57 4.29 -19.14
CA THR A 341 98.00 4.10 -19.38
C THR A 341 98.76 5.23 -18.71
N ARG A 342 99.85 4.90 -18.01
CA ARG A 342 100.70 5.87 -17.28
C ARG A 342 101.85 6.37 -18.14
#